data_AF-A0A957KSA7-F1
#
_entry.id   AF-A0A957KSA7-F1
#
_cell.length_a   1.000
_cell.length_b   1.000
_cell.length_c   1.000
_cell.angle_alpha   90.00
_cell.angle_beta   90.00
_cell.angle_gamma   90.00
#
_symmetry.space_group_name_H-M   'P 1'
#
loop_
_entity.id
_entity.type
_entity.pdbx_description
1 polymer ?
#
loop_
_entity_poly.entity_id
_entity_poly.type
_entity_poly.pdbx_seq_one_letter_code
_entity_poly.pdbx_strand_id
1 'polypeptide(L)' 'MPLFLYPTVYASGSVPDNWEPVRGGTIKYPVRNAAVYRYLRQLLPGRWQKVIKRGNLGEVHYFEHESGQVAGVKYFSSK' A
#
# COMPACT_ATOMS: atom_id res chain seq x y z
N MET A 1 -15.08 2.05 3.52
CA MET A 1 -14.13 1.76 4.62
C MET A 1 -13.19 2.94 4.73
N PRO A 2 -12.96 3.50 5.93
CA PRO A 2 -11.94 4.52 6.12
C PRO A 2 -10.56 3.94 5.79
N LEU A 3 -9.72 4.73 5.12
CA LEU A 3 -8.31 4.40 4.93
C LEU A 3 -7.52 5.19 5.98
N PHE A 4 -6.66 4.51 6.71
CA PHE A 4 -5.77 5.13 7.69
C PHE A 4 -4.39 5.32 7.10
N LEU A 5 -3.70 6.37 7.55
CA LEU A 5 -2.35 6.70 7.15
C LEU A 5 -1.35 6.04 8.09
N TYR A 6 -0.37 5.35 7.52
CA TYR A 6 0.67 4.64 8.26
C TYR A 6 2.06 5.06 7.76
N PRO A 7 3.09 5.06 8.63
CA PRO A 7 4.47 5.30 8.21
C PRO A 7 4.99 4.24 7.23
N THR A 8 4.57 2.98 7.41
CA THR A 8 4.99 1.83 6.58
C THR A 8 3.88 0.80 6.47
N VAL A 9 4.05 -0.18 5.57
CA VAL A 9 3.11 -1.30 5.45
C VAL A 9 3.05 -2.17 6.72
N TYR A 10 4.15 -2.31 7.46
CA TYR A 10 4.20 -3.09 8.69
C TYR A 10 3.45 -2.40 9.84
N ALA A 11 3.53 -1.06 9.91
CA ALA A 11 2.81 -0.27 10.90
C ALA A 11 1.27 -0.37 10.78
N SER A 12 0.75 -0.93 9.68
CA SER A 12 -0.68 -1.17 9.50
C SER A 12 -1.23 -2.35 10.30
N GLY A 13 -0.37 -3.26 10.78
CA GLY A 13 -0.77 -4.52 11.41
C GLY A 13 -1.37 -5.56 10.45
N SER A 14 -1.53 -5.23 9.16
CA SER A 14 -2.09 -6.15 8.16
C SER A 14 -1.07 -7.10 7.55
N VAL A 15 0.23 -6.83 7.71
CA VAL A 15 1.32 -7.60 7.07
C VAL A 15 1.96 -8.52 8.13
N PRO A 16 2.12 -9.83 7.86
CA PRO A 16 2.79 -10.73 8.80
C PRO A 16 4.24 -10.33 9.09
N ASP A 17 4.70 -10.54 10.32
CA ASP A 17 6.06 -10.14 10.76
C ASP A 17 7.19 -10.86 9.98
N ASN A 18 6.93 -12.09 9.52
CA ASN A 18 7.86 -12.89 8.72
C ASN A 18 7.70 -12.68 7.21
N TRP A 19 6.86 -11.74 6.78
CA TRP A 19 6.74 -11.38 5.38
C TRP A 19 7.92 -10.50 4.97
N GLU A 20 8.61 -10.91 3.92
CA GLU A 20 9.76 -10.20 3.38
C GLU A 20 9.56 -9.92 1.88
N PRO A 21 9.81 -8.69 1.42
CA PRO A 21 9.66 -8.35 0.02
C PRO A 21 10.71 -9.05 -0.86
N VAL A 22 10.29 -9.60 -2.00
CA VAL A 22 11.21 -10.18 -2.98
C VAL A 22 11.76 -9.11 -3.93
N ARG A 23 13.04 -9.26 -4.31
CA ARG A 23 13.69 -8.33 -5.24
C ARG A 23 12.97 -8.34 -6.60
N GLY A 24 12.70 -7.16 -7.14
CA GLY A 24 12.00 -7.01 -8.43
C GLY A 24 10.48 -7.27 -8.38
N GLY A 25 9.91 -7.61 -7.22
CA GLY A 25 8.49 -7.92 -7.07
C GLY A 25 7.56 -6.72 -6.83
N THR A 26 7.99 -5.50 -7.18
CA THR A 26 7.18 -4.28 -6.91
C THR A 26 6.62 -3.72 -8.20
N ILE A 27 5.30 -3.53 -8.23
CA ILE A 27 4.59 -2.90 -9.34
C ILE A 27 3.87 -1.65 -8.83
N LYS A 28 3.99 -0.55 -9.57
CA LYS A 28 3.38 0.74 -9.23
C LYS A 28 2.44 1.21 -10.34
N TYR A 29 1.27 1.70 -9.95
CA TYR A 29 0.26 2.22 -10.86
C TYR A 29 -0.26 3.57 -10.38
N PRO A 30 -0.64 4.50 -11.29
CA PRO A 30 -1.38 5.68 -10.89
C PRO A 30 -2.75 5.29 -10.31
N VAL A 31 -3.25 6.06 -9.34
CA VAL A 31 -4.60 5.86 -8.79
C VAL A 31 -5.64 6.38 -9.79
N ARG A 32 -6.15 5.48 -10.64
CA ARG A 32 -7.11 5.84 -11.71
C ARG A 32 -8.54 6.07 -11.21
N ASN A 33 -8.92 5.50 -10.08
CA ASN A 33 -10.24 5.73 -9.50
C ASN A 33 -10.28 7.11 -8.84
N ALA A 34 -11.04 8.05 -9.43
CA ALA A 34 -11.10 9.44 -8.99
C ALA A 34 -11.65 9.60 -7.56
N ALA A 35 -12.62 8.79 -7.15
CA ALA A 35 -13.17 8.84 -5.78
C ALA A 35 -12.11 8.41 -4.75
N VAL A 36 -11.37 7.33 -5.04
CA VAL A 36 -10.26 6.87 -4.20
C VAL A 36 -9.15 7.91 -4.15
N TYR A 37 -8.76 8.48 -5.29
CA TYR A 37 -7.70 9.49 -5.34
C TYR A 37 -8.07 10.77 -4.55
N ARG A 38 -9.32 11.24 -4.67
CA ARG A 38 -9.82 12.38 -3.87
C ARG A 38 -9.77 12.06 -2.38
N TYR A 39 -10.20 10.87 -1.98
CA TYR A 39 -10.17 10.45 -0.59
C TYR A 39 -8.73 10.37 -0.04
N LEU A 40 -7.80 9.77 -0.78
CA LEU A 40 -6.39 9.72 -0.40
C LEU A 40 -5.78 11.12 -0.22
N ARG A 41 -6.13 12.06 -1.11
CA ARG A 41 -5.71 13.46 -1.00
C ARG A 41 -6.30 14.21 0.19
N GLN A 42 -7.43 13.77 0.73
CA GLN A 42 -7.98 14.31 1.98
C GLN A 42 -7.19 13.81 3.20
N LEU A 43 -6.62 12.61 3.14
CA LEU A 43 -5.75 12.09 4.21
C LEU A 43 -4.39 12.78 4.22
N LEU A 44 -3.78 12.91 3.05
CA LEU A 44 -2.54 13.65 2.87
C LEU A 44 -2.52 14.26 1.46
N PRO A 45 -2.47 15.60 1.34
CA PRO A 45 -2.36 16.25 0.04
C PRO A 45 -1.05 15.89 -0.65
N GLY A 46 -1.13 15.52 -1.92
CA GLY A 46 0.03 15.23 -2.77
C GLY A 46 -0.24 14.10 -3.74
N ARG A 47 0.84 13.52 -4.28
CA ARG A 47 0.76 12.43 -5.26
C ARG A 47 0.61 11.08 -4.57
N TRP A 48 -0.27 10.27 -5.14
CA TRP A 48 -0.55 8.93 -4.66
C TRP A 48 -0.45 7.91 -5.81
N GLN A 49 0.06 6.74 -5.49
CA GLN A 49 0.14 5.59 -6.39
C GLN A 49 -0.35 4.32 -5.70
N LYS A 50 -0.93 3.40 -6.47
CA LYS A 50 -1.18 2.04 -5.99
C LYS A 50 0.09 1.24 -6.14
N VAL A 51 0.49 0.54 -5.08
CA VAL A 51 1.65 -0.36 -5.07
C VAL A 51 1.18 -1.77 -4.79
N ILE A 52 1.69 -2.70 -5.58
CA ILE A 52 1.61 -4.14 -5.33
C ILE A 52 3.03 -4.61 -5.09
N LYS A 53 3.30 -5.14 -3.90
CA LYS A 53 4.62 -5.60 -3.49
C LYS A 53 4.54 -7.08 -3.18
N ARG A 54 5.23 -7.90 -3.96
CA ARG A 54 5.37 -9.33 -3.75
C ARG A 54 6.40 -9.60 -2.66
N GLY A 55 6.14 -10.62 -1.87
CA GLY A 55 7.06 -11.15 -0.87
C GLY A 55 7.09 -12.67 -0.86
N ASN A 56 7.85 -13.21 0.09
CA ASN A 56 8.06 -14.64 0.31
C ASN A 56 6.76 -15.42 0.60
N LEU A 57 5.80 -14.83 1.33
CA LEU A 57 4.58 -15.50 1.80
C LEU A 57 3.30 -15.02 1.10
N GLY A 58 3.41 -14.10 0.14
CA GLY A 58 2.25 -13.44 -0.45
C GLY A 58 2.54 -12.04 -0.96
N GLU A 59 1.49 -11.31 -1.30
CA GLU A 59 1.57 -9.94 -1.81
C GLU A 59 0.91 -8.96 -0.85
N VAL A 60 1.45 -7.75 -0.82
CA VAL A 60 0.87 -6.61 -0.09
C VAL A 60 0.44 -5.56 -1.10
N HIS A 61 -0.82 -5.18 -1.07
CA HIS A 61 -1.39 -4.13 -1.91
C HIS A 61 -1.69 -2.92 -1.03
N TYR A 62 -1.24 -1.74 -1.45
CA TYR A 62 -1.41 -0.50 -0.69
C TYR A 62 -1.38 0.73 -1.60
N PHE A 63 -1.72 1.89 -1.03
CA PHE A 63 -1.47 3.18 -1.66
C PHE A 63 -0.24 3.82 -1.01
N GLU A 64 0.66 4.35 -1.82
CA GLU A 64 1.89 5.02 -1.39
C GLU A 64 1.81 6.49 -1.78
N HIS A 65 2.07 7.35 -0.81
CA HIS A 65 2.23 8.79 -1.00
C HIS A 65 3.68 9.11 -1.39
N GLU A 66 3.92 10.25 -2.05
CA GLU A 66 5.27 10.70 -2.40
C GLU A 66 6.18 10.95 -1.18
N SER A 67 5.62 11.13 0.02
CA SER A 67 6.37 11.19 1.29
C SER A 67 6.84 9.81 1.81
N GLY A 68 6.38 8.71 1.20
CA GLY A 68 6.63 7.35 1.68
C GLY A 68 5.59 6.79 2.64
N GLN A 69 4.66 7.62 3.13
CA GLN A 69 3.52 7.14 3.93
C GLN A 69 2.56 6.29 3.10
N VAL A 70 1.86 5.37 3.76
CA VAL A 70 0.99 4.40 3.09
C VAL A 70 -0.43 4.43 3.64
N ALA A 71 -1.39 4.00 2.81
CA ALA A 71 -2.78 3.83 3.21
C ALA A 71 -3.41 2.59 2.57
N GLY A 72 -4.44 2.04 3.21
CA GLY A 72 -5.23 0.93 2.64
C GLY A 72 -4.45 -0.37 2.45
N VAL A 73 -3.53 -0.66 3.37
CA VAL A 73 -2.67 -1.85 3.32
C VAL A 73 -3.48 -3.13 3.46
N LYS A 74 -3.35 -4.04 2.50
CA LYS A 74 -3.98 -5.36 2.49
C LYS A 74 -2.96 -6.42 2.11
N TYR A 75 -2.95 -7.52 2.87
CA TYR A 75 -2.12 -8.69 2.59
C TYR A 75 -2.94 -9.80 1.91
N PHE A 76 -2.32 -10.46 0.94
CA PHE A 76 -2.87 -11.58 0.18
C PHE A 76 -1.88 -12.74 0.26
N SER A 77 -2.25 -13.81 0.96
CA SER A 77 -1.40 -15.00 1.09
C SER A 77 -1.28 -15.76 -0.23
N SER A 78 -0.06 -16.22 -0.54
CA SER A 78 0.18 -17.22 -1.58
C SER A 78 -0.08 -18.59 -0.95
N LYS A 79 -1.26 -19.18 -1.20
CA LYS A 79 -1.52 -20.58 -0.84
C LYS A 79 -0.57 -21.52 -1.56
#